data_AF-A0A2E6MI75-F1
#
_entry.id   AF-A0A2E6MI75-F1
#
_cell.length_a   1.000
_cell.length_b   1.000
_cell.length_c   1.000
_cell.angle_alpha   90.00
_cell.angle_beta   90.00
_cell.angle_gamma   90.00
#
_symmetry.space_group_name_H-M   'P 1'
#
loop_
_entity.id
_entity.type
_entity.pdbx_description
1 polymer ?
#
loop_
_entity_poly.entity_id
_entity_poly.type
_entity_poly.pdbx_seq_one_letter_code
_entity_poly.pdbx_strand_id
1 'polypeptide(L)'
;MSIYNVALSLILIFANWLFISSYLNIYKFFDYERNNNIPNNILVINIFTFIFIFISYLLPNIFFQFNSIKSYEFLPYFFLMLLTFWILIIYGIYLYIFEKISIRHIFLLVLITIINIGFTYPTLLSLAFDKYE
;
A
#
# COMPACT_ATOMS: atom_id res chain seq x y z
N MET A 1 12.64 14.02 12.25
CA MET A 1 11.42 13.20 12.17
C MET A 1 10.89 13.06 13.58
N SER A 2 9.74 13.66 13.90
CA SER A 2 9.10 13.33 15.16
C SER A 2 8.82 11.82 15.18
N ILE A 3 9.04 11.17 16.32
CA ILE A 3 8.73 9.74 16.52
C ILE A 3 7.28 9.42 16.11
N TYR A 4 6.39 10.41 16.23
CA TYR A 4 4.98 10.34 15.85
C TYR A 4 4.79 10.13 14.34
N ASN A 5 5.53 10.84 13.48
CA ASN A 5 5.41 10.67 12.03
C ASN A 5 5.86 9.26 11.60
N VAL A 6 6.95 8.75 12.17
CA VAL A 6 7.41 7.35 11.94
C VAL A 6 6.33 6.36 12.35
N ALA A 7 5.79 6.52 13.57
CA ALA A 7 4.78 5.62 14.11
C ALA A 7 3.51 5.62 13.26
N LEU A 8 3.05 6.81 12.83
CA LEU A 8 1.89 6.96 11.97
C LEU A 8 2.08 6.29 10.61
N SER A 9 3.25 6.45 9.98
CA SER A 9 3.57 5.76 8.73
C SER A 9 3.55 4.25 8.89
N LEU A 10 4.13 3.72 9.97
CA LEU A 10 4.12 2.29 10.26
C LEU A 10 2.69 1.78 10.46
N ILE A 11 1.87 2.48 11.24
CA ILE A 11 0.46 2.11 11.46
C ILE A 11 -0.29 2.03 10.12
N LEU A 12 -0.10 3.00 9.24
CA LEU A 12 -0.80 3.04 7.95
C LEU A 12 -0.30 1.95 6.98
N ILE A 13 1.00 1.65 6.98
CA ILE A 13 1.56 0.51 6.25
C ILE A 13 0.93 -0.80 6.75
N PHE A 14 0.95 -1.03 8.06
CA PHE A 14 0.42 -2.27 8.65
C PHE A 14 -1.09 -2.39 8.43
N ALA A 15 -1.86 -1.31 8.58
CA ALA A 15 -3.29 -1.32 8.34
C ALA A 15 -3.63 -1.66 6.89
N ASN A 16 -2.94 -1.03 5.92
CA ASN A 16 -3.18 -1.30 4.51
C ASN A 16 -2.74 -2.72 4.12
N TRP A 17 -1.59 -3.18 4.64
CA TRP A 17 -1.14 -4.56 4.46
C TRP A 17 -2.12 -5.59 5.03
N LEU A 18 -2.60 -5.39 6.26
CA LEU A 18 -3.57 -6.29 6.90
C LEU A 18 -4.87 -6.34 6.12
N PHE A 19 -5.34 -5.20 5.59
CA PHE A 19 -6.51 -5.15 4.74
C PHE A 19 -6.33 -6.00 3.47
N ILE A 20 -5.24 -5.77 2.71
CA ILE A 20 -4.98 -6.51 1.47
C ILE A 20 -4.76 -8.00 1.75
N SER A 21 -3.95 -8.33 2.76
CA SER A 21 -3.69 -9.71 3.19
C SER A 21 -5.00 -10.43 3.52
N SER A 22 -5.85 -9.83 4.35
CA SER A 22 -7.15 -10.41 4.72
C SER A 22 -8.03 -10.62 3.49
N TYR A 23 -8.08 -9.63 2.59
CA TYR A 23 -8.83 -9.71 1.36
C TYR A 23 -8.37 -10.87 0.46
N LEU A 24 -7.06 -10.98 0.23
CA LEU A 24 -6.47 -12.04 -0.58
C LEU A 24 -6.68 -13.42 0.03
N ASN A 25 -6.53 -13.54 1.35
CA ASN A 25 -6.76 -14.79 2.07
C ASN A 25 -8.22 -15.24 1.93
N ILE A 26 -9.18 -14.33 2.10
CA ILE A 26 -10.61 -14.61 1.92
C ILE A 26 -10.90 -14.99 0.46
N TYR A 27 -10.40 -14.22 -0.50
CA TYR A 27 -10.58 -14.50 -1.92
C TYR A 27 -10.09 -15.90 -2.27
N LYS A 28 -8.87 -16.25 -1.84
CA LYS A 28 -8.30 -17.58 -2.06
C LYS A 28 -9.04 -18.69 -1.32
N PHE A 29 -9.56 -18.44 -0.13
CA PHE A 29 -10.37 -19.41 0.60
C PHE A 29 -11.62 -19.80 -0.20
N PHE A 30 -12.34 -18.82 -0.77
CA PHE A 30 -13.51 -19.10 -1.60
C PHE A 30 -13.16 -19.72 -2.96
N ASP A 31 -12.02 -19.37 -3.56
CA ASP A 31 -11.57 -19.99 -4.82
C ASP A 31 -11.04 -21.42 -4.61
N TYR A 32 -10.59 -21.75 -3.39
CA TYR A 32 -10.06 -23.07 -3.02
C TYR A 32 -11.13 -24.16 -3.04
N GLU A 33 -12.37 -23.86 -2.62
CA GLU A 33 -13.50 -24.80 -2.76
C GLU A 33 -13.77 -25.20 -4.23
N ARG A 34 -13.23 -24.45 -5.20
CA ARG A 34 -13.33 -24.73 -6.64
C ARG A 34 -12.12 -25.45 -7.24
N ASN A 35 -10.95 -25.48 -6.59
CA ASN A 35 -9.71 -26.02 -7.19
C ASN A 35 -8.79 -26.68 -6.13
N ASN A 36 -8.60 -27.99 -6.25
CA ASN A 36 -7.97 -28.88 -5.26
C ASN A 36 -6.44 -28.72 -5.00
N ASN A 37 -5.80 -27.59 -5.30
CA ASN A 37 -4.33 -27.41 -5.13
C ASN A 37 -4.06 -25.90 -4.96
N ILE A 38 -3.61 -25.31 -3.83
CA ILE A 38 -2.44 -25.54 -2.97
C ILE A 38 -2.61 -24.64 -1.70
N PRO A 39 -2.36 -25.12 -0.46
CA PRO A 39 -2.43 -24.30 0.75
C PRO A 39 -1.11 -23.57 1.13
N ASN A 40 0.04 -23.97 0.58
CA ASN A 40 1.37 -23.49 1.02
C ASN A 40 1.77 -22.08 0.53
N ASN A 41 1.02 -21.45 -0.38
CA ASN A 41 1.40 -20.14 -0.95
C ASN A 41 0.89 -18.93 -0.18
N ILE A 42 -0.03 -19.09 0.79
CA ILE A 42 -0.67 -17.93 1.46
C ILE A 42 0.35 -17.07 2.22
N LEU A 43 1.27 -17.70 2.94
CA LEU A 43 2.30 -16.98 3.69
C LEU A 43 3.25 -16.22 2.76
N VAL A 44 3.65 -16.82 1.63
CA VAL A 44 4.52 -16.20 0.63
C VAL A 44 3.85 -14.97 0.02
N ILE A 45 2.56 -15.06 -0.33
CA ILE A 45 1.78 -13.94 -0.87
C ILE A 45 1.72 -12.79 0.12
N ASN A 46 1.49 -13.09 1.39
CA ASN A 46 1.38 -12.05 2.42
C ASN A 46 2.72 -11.35 2.66
N ILE A 47 3.84 -12.07 2.61
CA ILE A 47 5.19 -11.48 2.68
C ILE A 47 5.45 -10.61 1.44
N PHE A 48 5.20 -11.12 0.24
CA PHE A 48 5.39 -10.35 -1.00
C PHE A 48 4.53 -9.08 -1.00
N THR A 49 3.27 -9.21 -0.60
CA THR A 49 2.34 -8.08 -0.46
C THR A 49 2.86 -7.05 0.53
N PHE A 50 3.41 -7.49 1.67
CA PHE A 50 4.03 -6.59 2.64
C PHE A 50 5.17 -5.80 2.01
N ILE A 51 6.08 -6.45 1.30
CA ILE A 51 7.25 -5.81 0.67
C ILE A 51 6.80 -4.73 -0.32
N PHE A 52 5.84 -5.04 -1.21
CA PHE A 52 5.35 -4.08 -2.19
C PHE A 52 4.66 -2.87 -1.53
N ILE A 53 3.83 -3.09 -0.52
CA ILE A 53 3.16 -2.01 0.20
C ILE A 53 4.20 -1.17 0.96
N PHE A 54 5.14 -1.81 1.65
CA PHE A 54 6.19 -1.13 2.39
C PHE A 54 7.00 -0.18 1.50
N ILE A 55 7.48 -0.66 0.35
CA ILE A 55 8.20 0.17 -0.64
C ILE A 55 7.32 1.33 -1.12
N SER A 56 6.04 1.05 -1.39
CA SER A 56 5.08 2.05 -1.90
C SER A 56 4.85 3.21 -0.92
N TYR A 57 4.92 2.96 0.39
CA TYR A 57 4.80 3.98 1.45
C TYR A 57 6.13 4.65 1.80
N LEU A 58 7.25 3.96 1.64
CA LEU A 58 8.58 4.49 1.96
C LEU A 58 8.92 5.73 1.11
N LEU A 59 8.58 5.67 -0.18
CA LEU A 59 8.81 6.76 -1.13
C LEU A 59 8.10 8.07 -0.71
N PRO A 60 6.77 8.10 -0.50
CA PRO A 60 6.06 9.27 0.01
C PRO A 60 6.61 9.77 1.35
N ASN A 61 6.95 8.85 2.25
CA ASN A 61 7.45 9.19 3.58
C ASN A 61 8.78 9.96 3.52
N ILE A 62 9.73 9.46 2.72
CA ILE A 62 11.01 10.14 2.49
C ILE A 62 10.78 11.54 1.91
N PHE A 63 9.87 11.67 0.95
CA PHE A 63 9.58 12.96 0.34
C PHE A 63 9.01 13.98 1.34
N PHE A 64 8.02 13.61 2.16
CA PHE A 64 7.49 14.49 3.21
C PHE A 64 8.46 14.76 4.35
N GLN A 65 9.48 13.92 4.51
CA GLN A 65 10.55 14.18 5.47
C GLN A 65 11.48 15.30 4.98
N PHE A 66 11.77 15.37 3.67
CA PHE A 66 12.66 16.38 3.10
C PHE A 66 11.95 17.68 2.74
N ASN A 67 10.67 17.62 2.38
CA ASN A 67 9.84 18.77 2.09
C ASN A 67 8.75 18.90 3.16
N SER A 68 8.71 20.03 3.85
CA SER A 68 7.62 20.32 4.79
C SER A 68 6.28 20.12 4.08
N ILE A 69 5.37 19.39 4.73
CA ILE A 69 4.01 19.20 4.23
C ILE A 69 3.29 20.54 3.98
N LYS A 70 3.74 21.63 4.64
CA LYS A 70 3.19 22.98 4.46
C LYS A 70 3.61 23.65 3.16
N SER A 71 4.76 23.30 2.58
CA SER A 71 5.28 23.86 1.33
C SER A 71 4.98 22.96 0.12
N TYR A 72 3.88 22.20 0.19
CA TYR A 72 3.56 21.12 -0.73
C TYR A 72 3.60 21.56 -2.21
N GLU A 73 4.70 21.27 -2.89
CA GLU A 73 4.80 21.50 -4.32
C GLU A 73 4.07 20.39 -5.06
N PHE A 74 3.07 20.77 -5.88
CA PHE A 74 2.24 19.82 -6.63
C PHE A 74 3.07 18.91 -7.55
N LEU A 75 4.08 19.47 -8.22
CA LEU A 75 4.82 18.77 -9.27
C LEU A 75 5.64 17.59 -8.72
N PRO A 76 6.47 17.73 -7.68
CA PRO A 76 7.16 16.58 -7.08
C PRO A 76 6.21 15.54 -6.49
N TYR A 77 5.10 15.98 -5.88
CA TYR A 77 4.10 15.06 -5.34
C TYR A 77 3.43 14.23 -6.43
N PHE A 78 3.08 14.84 -7.56
CA PHE A 78 2.50 14.15 -8.70
C PHE A 78 3.43 13.05 -9.22
N PHE A 79 4.72 13.34 -9.40
CA PHE A 79 5.69 12.32 -9.83
C PHE A 79 5.86 11.19 -8.82
N LEU A 80 5.78 11.50 -7.54
CA LEU A 80 5.81 10.50 -6.49
C LEU A 80 4.60 9.57 -6.56
N MET A 81 3.40 10.14 -6.68
CA MET A 81 2.17 9.37 -6.82
C MET A 81 2.16 8.52 -8.10
N LEU A 82 2.73 9.04 -9.19
CA LEU A 82 2.92 8.31 -10.43
C LEU A 82 3.87 7.11 -10.23
N LEU A 83 4.97 7.29 -9.50
CA LEU A 83 5.90 6.19 -9.16
C LEU A 83 5.23 5.14 -8.27
N THR A 84 4.50 5.56 -7.23
CA THR A 84 3.71 4.65 -6.39
C THR A 84 2.71 3.86 -7.23
N PHE A 85 2.02 4.51 -8.16
CA PHE A 85 1.11 3.84 -9.08
C PHE A 85 1.80 2.76 -9.91
N TRP A 86 2.99 3.04 -10.47
CA TRP A 86 3.78 2.05 -11.20
C TRP A 86 4.18 0.84 -10.35
N ILE A 87 4.58 1.06 -9.10
CA ILE A 87 4.91 -0.04 -8.17
C ILE A 87 3.68 -0.92 -7.92
N LEU A 88 2.51 -0.30 -7.75
CA LEU A 88 1.26 -1.03 -7.56
C LEU A 88 0.81 -1.76 -8.83
N ILE A 89 1.10 -1.24 -10.02
CA ILE A 89 0.89 -1.97 -11.29
C ILE A 89 1.77 -3.23 -11.32
N ILE A 90 3.05 -3.13 -10.97
CA ILE A 90 3.96 -4.29 -10.93
C ILE A 90 3.44 -5.34 -9.94
N TYR A 91 2.99 -4.90 -8.76
CA TYR A 91 2.35 -5.78 -7.79
C TYR A 91 1.07 -6.42 -8.34
N GLY A 92 0.24 -5.67 -9.06
CA GLY A 92 -0.96 -6.19 -9.72
C GLY A 92 -0.65 -7.24 -10.79
N ILE A 93 0.40 -7.03 -11.59
CA ILE A 93 0.89 -8.01 -12.57
C ILE A 93 1.32 -9.29 -11.86
N TYR A 94 2.03 -9.19 -10.74
CA TYR A 94 2.41 -10.34 -9.92
C TYR A 94 1.18 -11.12 -9.44
N LEU A 95 0.18 -10.43 -8.87
CA LEU A 95 -1.07 -11.05 -8.42
C LEU A 95 -1.85 -11.74 -9.56
N TYR A 96 -1.81 -11.17 -10.76
CA TYR A 96 -2.49 -11.74 -11.92
C TYR A 96 -1.78 -13.00 -12.44
N ILE A 97 -0.47 -12.93 -12.65
CA ILE A 97 0.31 -14.02 -13.29
C ILE A 97 0.50 -15.19 -12.33
N PHE A 98 0.94 -14.93 -11.10
CA PHE A 98 1.35 -15.98 -10.17
C PHE A 98 0.19 -16.44 -9.29
N GLU A 99 -0.64 -15.50 -8.84
CA GLU A 99 -1.72 -15.79 -7.90
C GLU A 99 -3.08 -15.99 -8.58
N LYS A 100 -3.15 -15.79 -9.90
CA LYS A 100 -4.36 -15.97 -10.74
C LYS A 100 -5.57 -15.17 -10.24
N ILE A 101 -5.32 -14.06 -9.57
CA ILE A 101 -6.39 -13.19 -9.07
C ILE A 101 -7.00 -12.43 -10.24
N SER A 102 -8.33 -12.32 -10.26
CA SER A 102 -9.00 -11.60 -11.34
C SER A 102 -8.64 -10.11 -11.35
N ILE A 103 -8.58 -9.52 -12.55
CA ILE A 103 -8.22 -8.11 -12.76
C ILE A 103 -9.13 -7.17 -11.96
N ARG A 104 -10.40 -7.52 -11.76
CA ARG A 104 -11.37 -6.71 -11.00
C ARG A 104 -10.95 -6.55 -9.53
N HIS A 105 -10.46 -7.64 -8.92
CA HIS A 105 -9.98 -7.65 -7.54
C HIS A 105 -8.66 -6.89 -7.42
N ILE A 106 -7.75 -7.08 -8.38
CA ILE A 106 -6.47 -6.35 -8.43
C ILE A 106 -6.72 -4.85 -8.52
N PHE A 107 -7.62 -4.43 -9.41
CA PHE A 107 -8.00 -3.02 -9.56
C PHE A 107 -8.52 -2.42 -8.24
N LEU A 108 -9.39 -3.14 -7.53
CA LEU A 108 -9.91 -2.70 -6.23
C LEU A 108 -8.79 -2.54 -5.18
N LEU A 109 -7.86 -3.49 -5.10
CA LEU A 109 -6.73 -3.44 -4.17
C LEU A 109 -5.80 -2.26 -4.46
N VAL A 110 -5.48 -2.05 -5.75
CA VAL A 110 -4.65 -0.94 -6.21
C VAL A 110 -5.33 0.40 -5.90
N LEU A 111 -6.63 0.54 -6.18
CA LEU A 111 -7.39 1.77 -5.96
C LEU A 111 -7.43 2.14 -4.48
N ILE A 112 -7.74 1.20 -3.59
CA ILE A 112 -7.74 1.44 -2.14
C ILE A 112 -6.36 1.85 -1.65
N THR A 113 -5.31 1.20 -2.15
CA THR A 113 -3.93 1.52 -1.76
C THR A 113 -3.51 2.92 -2.21
N ILE A 114 -3.88 3.32 -3.43
CA ILE A 114 -3.61 4.68 -3.93
C ILE A 114 -4.34 5.72 -3.10
N ILE A 115 -5.60 5.50 -2.73
CA ILE A 115 -6.34 6.44 -1.87
C ILE A 115 -5.65 6.55 -0.51
N ASN A 116 -5.23 5.42 0.07
CA ASN A 116 -4.55 5.43 1.36
C ASN A 116 -3.20 6.16 1.32
N ILE A 117 -2.39 5.93 0.29
CA ILE A 117 -1.07 6.58 0.16
C ILE A 117 -1.19 8.03 -0.30
N GLY A 118 -2.12 8.32 -1.22
CA GLY A 118 -2.23 9.60 -1.91
C GLY A 118 -3.22 10.59 -1.30
N PHE A 119 -3.95 10.18 -0.26
CA PHE A 119 -4.88 11.07 0.41
C PHE A 119 -4.83 10.87 1.93
N THR A 120 -5.20 9.69 2.41
CA THR A 120 -5.28 9.41 3.85
C THR A 120 -3.95 9.67 4.56
N TYR A 121 -2.84 9.21 3.98
CA TYR A 121 -1.50 9.34 4.55
C TYR A 121 -1.03 10.80 4.68
N PRO A 122 -1.02 11.62 3.60
CA PRO A 122 -0.68 13.04 3.68
C PRO A 122 -1.58 13.82 4.64
N THR A 123 -2.89 13.56 4.64
CA THR A 123 -3.84 14.27 5.52
C THR A 123 -3.54 13.99 6.99
N LEU A 124 -3.32 12.71 7.36
CA LEU A 124 -3.00 12.35 8.72
C LEU A 124 -1.63 12.89 9.16
N LEU A 125 -0.64 12.88 8.27
CA LEU A 125 0.65 13.50 8.54
C LEU A 125 0.52 15.01 8.76
N SER A 126 -0.29 15.71 7.97
CA SER A 126 -0.53 17.15 8.16
C SER A 126 -1.13 17.45 9.53
N LEU A 127 -2.12 16.67 9.95
CA LEU A 127 -2.74 16.81 11.28
C LEU A 127 -1.75 16.51 12.40
N ALA A 128 -0.86 15.52 12.22
CA ALA A 128 0.17 15.21 13.18
C ALA A 128 1.23 16.34 13.26
N PHE A 129 1.61 16.90 12.12
CA PHE A 129 2.53 18.04 12.04
C PHE A 129 1.99 19.25 12.82
N ASP A 130 0.76 19.69 12.55
CA ASP A 130 0.18 20.87 13.21
C ASP A 130 -0.01 20.72 14.73
N LYS A 131 -0.04 19.47 15.23
CA LYS A 131 -0.28 19.19 16.65
C LYS A 131 1.00 18.93 17.44
N TYR A 132 2.03 18.37 16.81
CA TYR A 132 3.21 17.85 17.49
C TYR A 132 4.54 18.49 17.04
N GLU A 133 4.52 19.37 16.04
CA GLU A 133 5.64 20.24 15.63
C GLU A 133 5.20 21.70 15.61
#